data_AF-A0A4Z2GPD0-F1
#
_entry.id   AF-A0A4Z2GPD0-F1
#
_cell.length_a   1.000
_cell.length_b   1.000
_cell.length_c   1.000
_cell.angle_alpha   90.00
_cell.angle_beta   90.00
_cell.angle_gamma   90.00
#
_symmetry.space_group_name_H-M   'P 1'
#
loop_
_entity.id
_entity.type
_entity.pdbx_description
1 polymer ?
#
loop_
_entity_poly.entity_id
_entity_poly.type
_entity_poly.pdbx_seq_one_letter_code
_entity_poly.pdbx_strand_id
1 'polypeptide(L)'
;MLSSVFYVLQLKGAEALGKPARELAVIHVSLAATHTDLRQHSEAVEHYRQELALRQGSPTEECSTWLNIATAQEESGCAFEDMEGSYTAASHCAQKSGHTRLQKRVLRLWLAAQRRHGSSQTDDTEARLQELCAAEGWSPDGSDGEDEEEEEMDNSEPLDDSDVVLSDSDDDLEGYDKMVSGKRKTGRVSDLDLLQFPPAIISSLYYMSSRCSVSASSLFVSFFLL
;
A
#
# COMPACT_ATOMS: atom_id res chain seq x y z
N MET A 1 -2.05 -18.71 -3.47
CA MET A 1 -2.83 -19.36 -2.38
C MET A 1 -2.10 -19.32 -1.03
N LEU A 2 -0.81 -19.72 -0.94
CA LEU A 2 -0.05 -19.66 0.32
C LEU A 2 0.03 -18.25 0.94
N SER A 3 0.16 -17.20 0.12
CA SER A 3 0.21 -15.82 0.60
C SER A 3 -1.08 -15.37 1.29
N SER A 4 -2.26 -15.74 0.76
CA SER A 4 -3.56 -15.41 1.38
C SER A 4 -3.69 -16.07 2.76
N VAL A 5 -3.30 -17.34 2.89
CA VAL A 5 -3.34 -18.05 4.19
C VAL A 5 -2.43 -17.39 5.23
N PHE A 6 -1.23 -16.96 4.82
CA PHE A 6 -0.29 -16.25 5.70
C PHE A 6 -0.92 -14.97 6.26
N TYR A 7 -1.45 -14.10 5.40
CA TYR A 7 -2.02 -12.83 5.83
C TYR A 7 -3.29 -13.00 6.68
N VAL A 8 -4.10 -14.03 6.43
CA VAL A 8 -5.24 -14.36 7.29
C VAL A 8 -4.79 -14.75 8.70
N LEU A 9 -3.70 -15.52 8.83
CA LEU A 9 -3.13 -15.86 10.14
C LEU A 9 -2.53 -14.63 10.83
N GLN A 10 -1.85 -13.78 10.07
CA GLN A 10 -1.29 -12.53 10.57
C GLN A 10 -2.39 -11.61 11.12
N LEU A 11 -3.51 -11.45 10.39
CA LEU A 11 -4.65 -10.64 10.82
C LEU A 11 -5.21 -11.16 12.15
N LYS A 12 -5.48 -12.46 12.25
CA LYS A 12 -6.01 -13.08 13.48
C LYS A 12 -5.06 -12.89 14.67
N GLY A 13 -3.75 -13.01 14.43
CA GLY A 13 -2.73 -12.76 15.45
C GLY A 13 -2.73 -11.30 15.92
N ALA A 14 -2.78 -10.35 14.98
CA ALA A 14 -2.82 -8.92 15.28
C ALA A 14 -4.09 -8.52 16.05
N GLU A 15 -5.25 -9.05 15.66
CA GLU A 15 -6.51 -8.86 16.38
C GLU A 15 -6.44 -9.41 17.82
N ALA A 16 -5.90 -10.62 18.00
CA ALA A 16 -5.76 -11.24 19.31
C ALA A 16 -4.80 -10.48 20.24
N LEU A 17 -3.80 -9.81 19.66
CA LEU A 17 -2.84 -8.96 20.38
C LEU A 17 -3.34 -7.54 20.60
N GLY A 18 -4.54 -7.20 20.11
CA GLY A 18 -5.11 -5.85 20.25
C GLY A 18 -4.27 -4.78 19.53
N LYS A 19 -3.67 -5.14 18.39
CA LYS A 19 -2.85 -4.21 17.60
C LYS A 19 -3.66 -2.97 17.17
N PRO A 20 -3.00 -1.81 17.00
CA PRO A 20 -3.68 -0.59 16.63
C PRO A 20 -4.36 -0.70 15.26
N ALA A 21 -5.43 0.07 15.05
CA ALA A 21 -6.21 0.05 13.83
C ALA A 21 -5.37 0.28 12.57
N ARG A 22 -4.31 1.11 12.66
CA ARG A 22 -3.35 1.35 11.58
C ARG A 22 -2.64 0.07 11.13
N GLU A 23 -2.16 -0.75 12.07
CA GLU A 23 -1.51 -2.04 11.74
C GLU A 23 -2.51 -3.01 11.09
N LEU A 24 -3.74 -3.07 11.61
CA LEU A 24 -4.79 -3.92 11.02
C LEU A 24 -5.15 -3.48 9.60
N ALA A 25 -5.26 -2.17 9.35
CA ALA A 25 -5.53 -1.63 8.02
C ALA A 25 -4.47 -2.07 6.99
N VAL A 26 -3.19 -2.05 7.34
CA VAL A 26 -2.09 -2.49 6.45
C VAL A 26 -2.22 -3.98 6.08
N ILE A 27 -2.64 -4.82 7.02
CA ILE A 27 -2.88 -6.25 6.75
C ILE A 27 -4.06 -6.42 5.79
N HIS A 28 -5.13 -5.64 5.96
CA HIS A 28 -6.28 -5.65 5.05
C HIS A 28 -5.92 -5.20 3.62
N VAL A 29 -5.08 -4.18 3.45
CA VAL A 29 -4.54 -3.79 2.13
C VAL A 29 -3.84 -4.97 1.46
N SER A 30 -2.99 -5.66 2.22
CA SER A 30 -2.19 -6.79 1.71
C SER A 30 -3.07 -7.98 1.31
N LEU A 31 -4.12 -8.25 2.10
CA LEU A 31 -5.14 -9.24 1.75
C LEU A 31 -5.90 -8.83 0.50
N ALA A 32 -6.34 -7.57 0.39
CA ALA A 32 -7.10 -7.09 -0.74
C ALA A 32 -6.29 -7.19 -2.05
N ALA A 33 -5.03 -6.73 -2.04
CA ALA A 33 -4.12 -6.86 -3.18
C ALA A 33 -3.95 -8.33 -3.59
N THR A 34 -3.75 -9.23 -2.61
CA THR A 34 -3.63 -10.67 -2.87
C THR A 34 -4.89 -11.23 -3.53
N HIS A 35 -6.08 -10.83 -3.08
CA HIS A 35 -7.35 -11.29 -3.68
C HIS A 35 -7.55 -10.71 -5.09
N THR A 36 -7.18 -9.46 -5.33
CA THR A 36 -7.18 -8.84 -6.68
C THR A 36 -6.32 -9.61 -7.67
N ASP A 37 -5.11 -10.03 -7.25
CA ASP A 37 -4.23 -10.87 -8.09
C ASP A 37 -4.84 -12.22 -8.42
N LEU A 38 -5.57 -12.79 -7.46
CA LEU A 38 -6.28 -14.05 -7.62
C LEU A 38 -7.61 -13.90 -8.37
N ARG A 39 -7.96 -12.69 -8.81
CA ARG A 39 -9.25 -12.36 -9.46
C ARG A 39 -10.46 -12.63 -8.56
N GLN A 40 -10.24 -12.61 -7.24
CA GLN A 40 -11.25 -12.72 -6.20
C GLN A 40 -11.73 -11.31 -5.82
N HIS A 41 -12.33 -10.63 -6.80
CA HIS A 41 -12.63 -9.21 -6.70
C HIS A 41 -13.62 -8.86 -5.58
N SER A 42 -14.59 -9.75 -5.30
CA SER A 42 -15.53 -9.59 -4.18
C SER A 42 -14.80 -9.56 -2.83
N GLU A 43 -13.89 -10.51 -2.60
CA GLU A 43 -13.11 -10.60 -1.38
C GLU A 43 -12.11 -9.44 -1.26
N ALA A 44 -11.56 -8.97 -2.37
CA ALA A 44 -10.72 -7.78 -2.40
C ALA A 44 -11.49 -6.53 -1.92
N VAL A 45 -12.71 -6.33 -2.43
CA VAL A 45 -13.57 -5.21 -2.02
C VAL A 45 -13.88 -5.26 -0.52
N GLU A 46 -14.20 -6.42 0.03
CA GLU A 46 -14.45 -6.57 1.47
C GLU A 46 -13.25 -6.15 2.32
N HIS A 47 -12.03 -6.56 1.93
CA HIS A 47 -10.83 -6.18 2.64
C HIS A 47 -10.50 -4.68 2.49
N TYR A 48 -10.68 -4.08 1.32
CA TYR A 48 -10.55 -2.62 1.17
C TYR A 48 -11.57 -1.85 2.02
N ARG A 49 -12.79 -2.37 2.19
CA ARG A 49 -13.79 -1.77 3.09
C ARG A 49 -13.37 -1.86 4.56
N GLN A 50 -12.79 -2.98 4.97
CA GLN A 50 -12.24 -3.16 6.31
C GLN A 50 -11.08 -2.20 6.57
N GLU A 51 -10.18 -2.03 5.60
CA GLU A 51 -9.12 -1.02 5.65
C GLU A 51 -9.71 0.38 5.86
N LEU A 52 -10.69 0.80 5.04
CA LEU A 52 -11.34 2.11 5.17
C LEU A 52 -12.03 2.33 6.52
N ALA A 53 -12.55 1.27 7.15
CA ALA A 53 -13.17 1.37 8.46
C ALA A 53 -12.14 1.58 9.58
N LEU A 54 -10.94 1.02 9.41
CA LEU A 54 -9.83 1.11 10.36
C LEU A 54 -8.97 2.36 10.16
N ARG A 55 -8.88 2.82 8.91
CA ARG A 55 -8.12 3.98 8.48
C ARG A 55 -8.95 5.24 8.72
N GLN A 56 -8.43 6.14 9.56
CA GLN A 56 -9.02 7.45 9.80
C GLN A 56 -7.95 8.52 9.70
N GLY A 57 -8.30 9.64 9.06
CA GLY A 57 -7.48 10.85 9.07
C GLY A 57 -6.46 10.95 7.94
N SER A 58 -6.51 10.08 6.94
CA SER A 58 -5.64 10.15 5.76
C SER A 58 -6.46 10.17 4.47
N PRO A 59 -6.93 11.35 4.02
CA PRO A 59 -7.78 11.45 2.83
C PRO A 59 -7.06 10.99 1.55
N THR A 60 -5.74 11.15 1.47
CA THR A 60 -4.93 10.70 0.32
C THR A 60 -4.94 9.18 0.19
N GLU A 61 -4.73 8.47 1.30
CA GLU A 61 -4.75 7.01 1.31
C GLU A 61 -6.17 6.46 1.10
N GLU A 62 -7.17 7.04 1.78
CA GLU A 62 -8.58 6.68 1.58
C GLU A 62 -8.99 6.81 0.10
N CYS A 63 -8.55 7.89 -0.57
CA CYS A 63 -8.78 8.08 -2.00
C CYS A 63 -8.19 6.93 -2.84
N SER A 64 -6.96 6.50 -2.55
CA SER A 64 -6.31 5.39 -3.24
C SER A 64 -7.11 4.10 -3.08
N THR A 65 -7.54 3.81 -1.86
CA THR A 65 -8.36 2.63 -1.55
C THR A 65 -9.71 2.65 -2.27
N TRP A 66 -10.38 3.80 -2.36
CA TRP A 66 -11.60 3.94 -3.13
C TRP A 66 -11.41 3.69 -4.64
N LEU A 67 -10.28 4.13 -5.20
CA LEU A 67 -9.94 3.83 -6.60
C LEU A 67 -9.69 2.33 -6.82
N ASN A 68 -9.06 1.66 -5.86
CA ASN A 68 -8.87 0.21 -5.91
C ASN A 68 -10.21 -0.55 -5.83
N ILE A 69 -11.14 -0.10 -4.98
CA ILE A 69 -12.50 -0.65 -4.91
C ILE A 69 -13.22 -0.46 -6.25
N ALA A 70 -13.20 0.74 -6.83
CA ALA A 70 -13.83 1.01 -8.12
C ALA A 70 -13.29 0.09 -9.23
N THR A 71 -11.97 -0.12 -9.24
CA THR A 71 -11.31 -1.03 -10.18
C THR A 71 -11.75 -2.48 -9.96
N ALA A 72 -11.77 -2.96 -8.73
CA ALA A 72 -12.22 -4.32 -8.41
C ALA A 72 -13.70 -4.53 -8.75
N GLN A 73 -14.56 -3.52 -8.54
CA GLN A 73 -15.97 -3.53 -8.93
C GLN A 73 -16.15 -3.59 -10.45
N GLU A 74 -15.29 -2.89 -11.20
CA GLU A 74 -15.31 -2.97 -12.66
C GLU A 74 -14.92 -4.37 -13.14
N GLU A 75 -13.86 -4.95 -12.58
CA GLU A 75 -13.37 -6.29 -12.95
C GLU A 75 -14.33 -7.41 -12.54
N SER A 76 -15.09 -7.23 -11.45
CA SER A 76 -16.14 -8.17 -11.04
C SER A 76 -17.44 -8.05 -11.86
N GLY A 77 -17.58 -7.00 -12.69
CA GLY A 77 -18.80 -6.72 -13.44
C GLY A 77 -19.96 -6.23 -12.55
N CYS A 78 -19.65 -5.55 -11.43
CA CYS A 78 -20.67 -4.89 -10.60
C CYS A 78 -21.48 -3.86 -11.40
N ALA A 79 -22.63 -3.48 -10.82
CA ALA A 79 -23.46 -2.43 -11.38
C ALA A 79 -22.71 -1.10 -11.41
N PHE A 80 -22.98 -0.28 -12.42
CA PHE A 80 -22.28 1.00 -12.60
C PHE A 80 -22.54 1.95 -11.43
N GLU A 81 -23.71 1.86 -10.80
CA GLU A 81 -24.09 2.65 -9.63
C GLU A 81 -23.16 2.39 -8.42
N ASP A 82 -22.74 1.15 -8.20
CA ASP A 82 -21.82 0.79 -7.11
C ASP A 82 -20.42 1.37 -7.36
N MET A 83 -20.00 1.36 -8.63
CA MET A 83 -18.73 1.94 -9.09
C MET A 83 -18.75 3.47 -9.00
N GLU A 84 -19.85 4.09 -9.39
CA GLU A 84 -20.07 5.54 -9.29
C GLU A 84 -20.02 6.01 -7.84
N GLY A 85 -20.56 5.23 -6.91
CA GLY A 85 -20.41 5.47 -5.47
C GLY A 85 -18.96 5.50 -5.01
N SER A 86 -18.15 4.55 -5.49
CA SER A 86 -16.71 4.48 -5.18
C SER A 86 -15.92 5.65 -5.76
N TYR A 87 -16.18 6.05 -7.01
CA TYR A 87 -15.53 7.23 -7.61
C TYR A 87 -15.94 8.54 -6.93
N THR A 88 -17.20 8.66 -6.54
CA THR A 88 -17.69 9.83 -5.80
C THR A 88 -16.96 9.96 -4.45
N ALA A 89 -16.81 8.85 -3.73
CA ALA A 89 -16.06 8.83 -2.48
C ALA A 89 -14.57 9.17 -2.68
N ALA A 90 -13.92 8.59 -3.70
CA ALA A 90 -12.54 8.92 -4.06
C ALA A 90 -12.37 10.42 -4.37
N SER A 91 -13.28 11.00 -5.17
CA SER A 91 -13.24 12.41 -5.54
C SER A 91 -13.34 13.32 -4.31
N HIS A 92 -14.19 12.96 -3.36
CA HIS A 92 -14.33 13.71 -2.11
C HIS A 92 -13.07 13.60 -1.23
N CYS A 93 -12.47 12.41 -1.13
CA CYS A 93 -11.20 12.22 -0.42
C CYS A 93 -10.05 13.03 -1.06
N ALA A 94 -9.95 13.05 -2.40
CA ALA A 94 -8.97 13.85 -3.12
C ALA A 94 -9.18 15.37 -2.96
N GLN A 95 -10.42 15.82 -2.87
CA GLN A 95 -10.72 17.23 -2.56
C GLN A 95 -10.30 17.58 -1.13
N LYS A 96 -10.57 16.69 -0.17
CA LYS A 96 -10.20 16.88 1.23
C LYS A 96 -8.68 16.92 1.46
N SER A 97 -7.91 16.14 0.70
CA SER A 97 -6.46 16.16 0.82
C SER A 97 -5.82 17.42 0.23
N GLY A 98 -6.52 18.14 -0.64
CA GLY A 98 -6.00 19.34 -1.31
C GLY A 98 -5.00 19.06 -2.43
N HIS A 99 -4.60 17.80 -2.66
CA HIS A 99 -3.68 17.45 -3.74
C HIS A 99 -4.39 17.49 -5.10
N THR A 100 -4.17 18.55 -5.87
CA THR A 100 -4.82 18.78 -7.18
C THR A 100 -4.45 17.72 -8.21
N ARG A 101 -3.23 17.13 -8.14
CA ARG A 101 -2.85 15.99 -8.99
C ARG A 101 -3.67 14.74 -8.72
N LEU A 102 -3.93 14.44 -7.45
CA LEU A 102 -4.79 13.32 -7.08
C LEU A 102 -6.22 13.54 -7.57
N GLN A 103 -6.74 14.76 -7.45
CA GLN A 103 -8.06 15.13 -7.99
C GLN A 103 -8.12 14.92 -9.52
N LYS A 104 -7.09 15.37 -10.26
CA LYS A 104 -6.99 15.14 -11.71
C LYS A 104 -7.02 13.63 -12.03
N ARG A 105 -6.20 12.82 -11.34
CA ARG A 105 -6.15 11.36 -11.54
C ARG A 105 -7.51 10.71 -11.32
N VAL A 106 -8.20 11.05 -10.22
CA VAL A 106 -9.54 10.51 -9.93
C VAL A 106 -10.53 10.86 -11.04
N LEU A 107 -10.59 12.14 -11.45
CA LEU A 107 -11.50 12.60 -12.49
C LEU A 107 -11.25 11.92 -13.84
N ARG A 108 -9.98 11.69 -14.21
CA ARG A 108 -9.64 10.95 -15.45
C ARG A 108 -10.13 9.51 -15.41
N LEU A 109 -9.84 8.80 -14.32
CA LEU A 109 -10.26 7.40 -14.17
C LEU A 109 -11.79 7.28 -14.18
N TRP A 110 -12.46 8.19 -13.47
CA TRP A 110 -13.93 8.23 -13.44
C TRP A 110 -14.53 8.54 -14.81
N LEU A 111 -14.01 9.54 -15.52
CA LEU A 111 -14.46 9.88 -16.87
C LEU A 111 -14.27 8.71 -17.84
N ALA A 112 -13.15 8.00 -17.74
CA ALA A 112 -12.91 6.81 -18.54
C ALA A 112 -13.96 5.71 -18.27
N ALA A 113 -14.32 5.48 -17.00
CA ALA A 113 -15.37 4.54 -16.62
C ALA A 113 -16.75 4.99 -17.12
N GLN A 114 -17.13 6.25 -16.91
CA GLN A 114 -18.38 6.82 -17.41
C GLN A 114 -18.56 6.64 -18.92
N ARG A 115 -17.48 6.85 -19.70
CA ARG A 115 -17.47 6.63 -21.16
C ARG A 115 -17.68 5.17 -21.55
N ARG A 116 -17.10 4.21 -20.80
CA ARG A 116 -17.29 2.77 -21.06
C ARG A 116 -18.73 2.32 -20.79
N HIS A 117 -19.37 2.90 -19.78
CA HIS A 117 -20.73 2.54 -19.36
C HIS A 117 -21.83 3.42 -19.96
N GLY A 118 -21.48 4.48 -20.70
CA GLY A 118 -22.44 5.39 -21.33
C GLY A 118 -23.21 6.26 -20.33
N SER A 119 -22.56 6.70 -19.25
CA SER A 119 -23.19 7.53 -18.22
C SER A 119 -23.60 8.91 -18.75
N SER A 120 -24.76 9.40 -18.32
CA SER A 120 -25.22 10.76 -18.62
C SER A 120 -24.42 11.86 -17.90
N GLN A 121 -23.62 11.52 -16.90
CA GLN A 121 -22.79 12.47 -16.14
C GLN A 121 -21.39 12.67 -16.73
N THR A 122 -21.12 12.07 -17.89
CA THR A 122 -19.81 12.16 -18.58
C THR A 122 -19.39 13.62 -18.81
N ASP A 123 -20.33 14.45 -19.28
CA ASP A 123 -20.06 15.86 -19.61
C ASP A 123 -19.70 16.68 -18.36
N ASP A 124 -20.35 16.40 -17.23
CA ASP A 124 -20.11 17.11 -15.96
C ASP A 124 -18.71 16.78 -15.41
N THR A 125 -18.32 15.50 -15.41
CA THR A 125 -16.98 15.08 -14.97
C THR A 125 -15.91 15.62 -15.90
N GLU A 126 -16.15 15.63 -17.22
CA GLU A 126 -15.23 16.18 -18.20
C GLU A 126 -15.03 17.69 -18.00
N ALA A 127 -16.10 18.45 -17.77
CA ALA A 127 -16.02 19.88 -17.48
C ALA A 127 -15.19 20.16 -16.22
N ARG A 128 -15.40 19.40 -15.14
CA ARG A 128 -14.60 19.52 -13.90
C ARG A 128 -13.11 19.24 -14.14
N LEU A 129 -12.79 18.20 -14.93
CA LEU A 129 -11.42 17.88 -15.28
C LEU A 129 -10.75 19.00 -16.10
N GLN A 130 -11.47 19.56 -17.07
CA GLN A 130 -10.98 20.66 -17.88
C GLN A 130 -10.75 21.93 -17.06
N GLU A 131 -11.66 22.28 -16.15
CA GLU A 131 -11.54 23.43 -15.25
C GLU A 131 -10.30 23.29 -14.34
N LEU A 132 -10.14 22.13 -13.69
CA LEU A 132 -8.99 21.86 -12.84
C LEU A 132 -7.67 21.96 -13.63
N CYS A 133 -7.62 21.38 -14.81
CA CYS A 133 -6.43 21.44 -15.66
C CYS A 133 -6.14 22.85 -16.17
N ALA A 134 -7.18 23.63 -16.51
CA ALA A 134 -7.02 25.02 -16.93
C ALA A 134 -6.48 25.91 -15.80
N ALA A 135 -6.93 25.68 -14.55
CA ALA A 135 -6.44 26.41 -13.38
C ALA A 135 -4.94 26.15 -13.12
N GLU A 136 -4.49 24.90 -13.32
CA GLU A 136 -3.10 24.48 -13.09
C GLU A 136 -2.20 24.60 -14.33
N GLY A 137 -2.75 24.97 -15.49
CA GLY A 137 -2.02 25.01 -16.76
C GLY A 137 -1.60 23.62 -17.27
N TRP A 138 -2.30 22.56 -16.85
CA TRP A 138 -2.02 21.18 -17.24
C TRP A 138 -2.82 20.76 -18.48
N SER A 139 -2.32 19.73 -19.16
CA SER A 139 -3.13 19.00 -20.14
C SER A 139 -4.04 18.01 -19.41
N PRO A 140 -5.35 17.93 -19.76
CA PRO A 140 -6.27 16.91 -19.26
C PRO A 140 -5.79 15.48 -19.52
N ASP A 141 -5.08 15.26 -20.63
CA ASP A 141 -4.60 13.93 -21.03
C ASP A 141 -3.11 13.71 -20.71
N GLY A 142 -2.40 14.76 -20.30
CA GLY A 142 -0.98 14.69 -19.92
C GLY A 142 -0.77 13.79 -18.69
N SER A 143 0.39 13.15 -18.57
CA SER A 143 0.74 12.33 -17.40
C SER A 143 0.42 13.07 -16.10
N ASP A 144 -0.10 12.33 -15.12
CA ASP A 144 -0.49 12.90 -13.83
C ASP A 144 0.73 13.34 -13.01
N GLY A 145 1.94 13.09 -13.53
CA GLY A 145 3.22 13.51 -12.96
C GLY A 145 3.50 12.77 -11.66
N GLU A 146 4.56 11.95 -11.65
CA GLU A 146 5.06 11.24 -10.47
C GLU A 146 5.67 12.23 -9.46
N ASP A 147 4.89 13.18 -8.96
CA ASP A 147 5.15 13.78 -7.67
C ASP A 147 4.13 13.14 -6.72
N GLU A 148 4.37 11.86 -6.45
CA GLU A 148 4.11 11.35 -5.11
C GLU A 148 5.00 12.22 -4.22
N GLU A 149 4.44 13.30 -3.69
CA GLU A 149 4.98 13.87 -2.46
C GLU A 149 5.00 12.68 -1.50
N GLU A 150 6.19 12.11 -1.34
CA GLU A 150 6.52 11.23 -0.24
C GLU A 150 6.15 12.02 1.01
N GLU A 151 4.92 11.83 1.48
CA GLU A 151 4.55 12.13 2.86
C GLU A 151 5.48 11.23 3.67
N GLU A 152 6.66 11.77 3.99
CA GLU A 152 7.63 11.25 4.94
C GLU A 152 6.82 10.68 6.08
N MET A 153 6.74 9.35 6.12
CA MET A 153 6.02 8.67 7.18
C MET A 153 6.75 9.02 8.46
N ASP A 154 6.21 9.98 9.23
CA ASP A 154 6.55 10.20 10.61
C ASP A 154 6.07 8.97 11.41
N ASN A 155 6.81 7.88 11.23
CA ASN A 155 6.61 6.56 11.82
C ASN A 155 7.78 6.22 12.75
N SER A 156 8.46 7.25 13.27
CA SER A 156 9.53 7.08 14.24
C SER A 156 8.97 7.34 15.64
N GLU A 157 8.34 6.33 16.24
CA GLU A 157 8.32 6.31 17.70
C GLU A 157 9.77 6.14 18.18
N PRO A 158 10.25 6.94 19.15
CA PRO A 158 11.60 6.78 19.67
C PRO A 158 11.73 5.41 20.31
N LEU A 159 12.61 4.57 19.73
CA LEU A 159 12.99 3.30 20.34
C LEU A 159 13.66 3.59 21.68
N ASP A 160 13.07 3.09 22.75
CA ASP A 160 13.66 3.11 24.09
C ASP A 160 14.82 2.10 24.09
N ASP A 161 16.05 2.63 24.09
CA ASP A 161 17.28 1.84 24.17
C ASP A 161 17.35 1.17 25.55
N SER A 162 16.69 0.02 25.68
CA SER A 162 16.85 -0.85 26.84
C SER A 162 18.25 -1.49 26.78
N ASP A 163 19.19 -0.88 27.49
CA ASP A 163 20.53 -1.43 27.74
C ASP A 163 20.42 -2.81 28.41
N VAL A 164 20.63 -3.86 27.62
CA VAL A 164 20.76 -5.24 28.11
C VAL A 164 22.09 -5.36 28.84
N VAL A 165 22.06 -5.31 30.17
CA VAL A 165 23.23 -5.61 31.01
C VAL A 165 23.50 -7.11 30.96
N LEU A 166 24.50 -7.51 30.16
CA LEU A 166 25.05 -8.86 30.18
C LEU A 166 25.84 -9.04 31.48
N SER A 167 25.31 -9.82 32.42
CA SER A 167 26.02 -10.25 33.61
C SER A 167 27.02 -11.34 33.24
N ASP A 168 28.30 -10.99 33.17
CA ASP A 168 29.42 -11.94 33.06
C ASP A 168 29.46 -12.83 34.31
N SER A 169 29.29 -14.14 34.11
CA SER A 169 29.63 -15.16 35.11
C SER A 169 30.66 -16.07 34.47
N ASP A 170 31.94 -15.74 34.65
CA ASP A 170 33.08 -16.59 34.33
C ASP A 170 33.03 -17.88 35.16
N ASP A 171 33.11 -19.03 34.49
CA ASP A 171 33.52 -20.30 35.10
C ASP A 171 34.64 -20.89 34.21
N ASP A 172 35.83 -20.98 34.81
CA ASP A 172 37.11 -21.39 34.22
C ASP A 172 37.10 -22.84 33.69
N LEU A 173 37.92 -23.14 32.66
CA LEU A 173 38.91 -24.23 32.65
C LEU A 173 39.69 -24.30 31.31
N GLU A 174 40.85 -23.62 31.33
CA GLU A 174 42.20 -24.06 30.95
C GLU A 174 42.42 -25.07 29.79
N GLY A 175 43.15 -24.63 28.74
CA GLY A 175 43.70 -25.48 27.67
C GLY A 175 44.47 -24.72 26.58
N TYR A 176 45.66 -24.21 26.91
CA TYR A 176 46.63 -23.53 26.02
C TYR A 176 47.01 -24.36 24.77
N ASP A 177 47.09 -23.77 23.57
CA ASP A 177 48.35 -23.17 23.04
C ASP A 177 48.28 -22.76 21.54
N LYS A 178 48.99 -21.66 21.25
CA LYS A 178 49.53 -21.10 19.97
C LYS A 178 48.70 -20.24 19.01
N MET A 179 49.16 -18.99 18.99
CA MET A 179 48.89 -17.83 18.13
C MET A 179 49.15 -18.07 16.63
N VAL A 180 48.28 -17.53 15.76
CA VAL A 180 48.68 -16.88 14.49
C VAL A 180 47.76 -15.69 14.21
N SER A 181 48.39 -14.64 13.69
CA SER A 181 47.93 -13.30 13.36
C SER A 181 46.63 -13.16 12.56
N GLY A 182 45.91 -12.09 12.92
CA GLY A 182 45.20 -11.17 12.03
C GLY A 182 44.55 -11.72 10.76
N LYS A 183 43.24 -11.93 10.81
CA LYS A 183 42.35 -11.67 9.69
C LYS A 183 40.95 -11.41 10.23
N ARG A 184 40.41 -10.23 9.94
CA ARG A 184 38.99 -9.92 10.12
C ARG A 184 38.19 -11.00 9.42
N LYS A 185 37.59 -11.91 10.19
CA LYS A 185 36.51 -12.75 9.72
C LYS A 185 35.26 -11.95 9.99
N THR A 186 34.68 -11.41 8.92
CA THR A 186 33.25 -11.14 8.87
C THR A 186 32.55 -12.43 9.30
N GLY A 187 32.11 -12.44 10.56
CA GLY A 187 31.20 -13.43 11.07
C GLY A 187 29.96 -13.34 10.22
N ARG A 188 29.75 -14.38 9.42
CA ARG A 188 28.55 -14.60 8.62
C ARG A 188 27.37 -14.43 9.57
N VAL A 189 26.54 -13.43 9.30
CA VAL A 189 25.12 -13.52 9.66
C VAL A 189 24.65 -14.79 8.96
N SER A 190 24.26 -15.78 9.74
CA SER A 190 23.58 -16.96 9.24
C SER A 190 22.36 -16.51 8.45
N ASP A 191 22.34 -16.88 7.18
CA ASP A 191 21.25 -16.77 6.19
C ASP A 191 19.96 -17.50 6.65
N LEU A 192 19.43 -17.17 7.84
CA LEU A 192 18.19 -17.78 8.34
C LEU A 192 17.05 -16.82 8.66
N ASP A 193 17.19 -15.51 8.45
CA ASP A 193 16.08 -14.56 8.64
C ASP A 193 15.71 -13.75 7.38
N LEU A 194 16.32 -14.03 6.22
CA LEU A 194 16.02 -13.33 4.96
C LEU A 194 15.01 -14.06 4.05
N LEU A 195 14.29 -15.06 4.56
CA LEU A 195 13.29 -15.82 3.80
C LEU A 195 11.86 -15.76 4.36
N GLN A 196 11.51 -14.69 5.07
CA GLN A 196 10.17 -14.55 5.65
C GLN A 196 9.21 -13.64 4.86
N PHE A 197 9.44 -13.46 3.54
CA PHE A 197 8.41 -12.95 2.65
C PHE A 197 8.40 -13.76 1.34
N PRO A 198 7.26 -14.37 0.95
CA PRO A 198 7.20 -15.11 -0.29
C PRO A 198 7.38 -14.14 -1.49
N PRO A 199 8.18 -14.52 -2.51
CA PRO A 199 8.50 -13.69 -3.68
C PRO A 199 7.30 -13.32 -4.57
N ALA A 200 6.08 -13.72 -4.18
CA ALA A 200 4.84 -13.39 -4.88
C ALA A 200 4.45 -11.90 -4.76
N ILE A 201 4.94 -11.19 -3.73
CA ILE A 201 4.65 -9.76 -3.54
C ILE A 201 5.37 -8.92 -4.61
N ILE A 202 6.58 -9.32 -5.00
CA ILE A 202 7.39 -8.61 -6.00
C ILE A 202 6.71 -8.65 -7.38
N SER A 203 6.07 -9.77 -7.73
CA SER A 203 5.43 -9.91 -9.05
C SER A 203 4.09 -9.18 -9.17
N SER A 204 3.38 -8.95 -8.07
CA SER A 204 2.08 -8.28 -8.03
C SER A 204 2.22 -6.76 -8.09
N LEU A 205 3.13 -6.21 -7.30
CA LEU A 205 3.48 -4.78 -7.32
C LEU A 205 4.02 -4.36 -8.71
N TYR A 206 4.77 -5.25 -9.37
CA TYR A 206 5.23 -5.04 -10.76
C TYR A 206 4.10 -5.08 -11.79
N TYR A 207 3.05 -5.86 -11.56
CA TYR A 207 1.92 -6.01 -12.51
C TYR A 207 0.92 -4.85 -12.41
N MET A 208 0.68 -4.32 -11.20
CA MET A 208 -0.15 -3.12 -11.01
C MET A 208 0.54 -1.83 -11.51
N SER A 209 1.87 -1.75 -11.36
CA SER A 209 2.72 -0.67 -11.92
C SER A 209 2.77 -0.67 -13.46
N SER A 210 2.45 -1.79 -14.11
CA SER A 210 2.45 -1.90 -15.59
C SER A 210 1.13 -1.48 -16.25
N ARG A 211 0.03 -1.29 -15.48
CA ARG A 211 -1.28 -0.88 -16.00
C ARG A 211 -1.77 0.46 -15.45
N CYS A 212 -1.22 0.91 -14.33
CA CYS A 212 -1.36 2.27 -13.83
C CYS A 212 0.02 2.93 -13.91
N SER A 213 0.09 4.10 -14.50
CA SER A 213 1.32 4.88 -14.74
C SER A 213 1.97 5.37 -13.44
N VAL A 214 2.45 4.45 -12.60
CA VAL A 214 3.12 4.68 -11.32
C VAL A 214 4.38 3.82 -11.29
N SER A 215 5.55 4.45 -11.29
CA SER A 215 6.85 3.79 -11.31
C SER A 215 7.07 2.83 -10.14
N ALA A 216 7.52 1.60 -10.46
CA ALA A 216 7.73 0.47 -9.54
C ALA A 216 8.78 0.72 -8.42
N SER A 217 9.49 1.84 -8.45
CA SER A 217 10.55 2.17 -7.48
C SER A 217 10.04 2.77 -6.16
N SER A 218 8.82 3.33 -6.13
CA SER A 218 8.32 4.05 -4.94
C SER A 218 7.74 3.11 -3.87
N LEU A 219 7.09 2.02 -4.29
CA LEU A 219 6.50 1.02 -3.36
C LEU A 219 7.54 0.10 -2.68
N PHE A 220 8.80 0.16 -3.13
CA PHE A 220 9.86 -0.71 -2.62
C PHE A 220 10.50 -0.19 -1.33
N VAL A 221 10.40 1.12 -1.06
CA VAL A 221 11.10 1.76 0.07
C VAL A 221 10.31 1.66 1.38
N SER A 222 8.97 1.63 1.33
CA SER A 222 8.14 1.59 2.55
C SER A 222 8.04 0.21 3.24
N PHE A 223 8.55 -0.86 2.63
CA PHE A 223 8.46 -2.22 3.18
C PHE A 223 9.70 -2.63 4.02
N PHE A 224 10.74 -1.80 4.08
CA PHE A 224 12.06 -2.17 4.62
C PHE A 224 12.50 -1.42 5.89
N LEU A 225 11.63 -0.62 6.51
CA LEU A 225 11.94 0.09 7.77
C LEU A 225 10.85 -0.14 8.84
N LEU A 226 10.63 -1.40 9.19
CA LEU A 226 10.00 -1.84 10.45
C LEU A 226 10.89 -2.92 11.07
#